data_AF-A0A6J4N6T4-F1
#
_entry.id   AF-A0A6J4N6T4-F1
#
_cell.length_a   1.000
_cell.length_b   1.000
_cell.length_c   1.000
_cell.angle_alpha   90.00
_cell.angle_beta   90.00
_cell.angle_gamma   90.00
#
_symmetry.space_group_name_H-M   'P 1'
#
loop_
_entity.id
_entity.type
_entity.pdbx_description
1 polymer ?
#
loop_
_entity_poly.entity_id
_entity_poly.type
_entity_poly.pdbx_seq_one_letter_code
_entity_poly.pdbx_strand_id
1 'polypeptide(L)' 'MPRKQRQTPQFTFDRRSSGLILHPTSLPGPFGSGDLGREAYAFADFLAAAGQRWWQMLPVGPPGEGNSPYSAP' A
#
# COMPACT_ATOMS: atom_id res chain seq x y z
N MET A 1 10.34 35.32 18.14
CA MET A 1 9.10 34.53 18.00
C MET A 1 9.48 33.05 17.95
N PRO A 2 9.03 32.18 18.87
CA PRO A 2 9.42 30.77 18.85
C PRO A 2 8.58 30.01 17.82
N ARG A 3 9.26 29.31 16.91
CA ARG A 3 8.66 28.41 15.90
C ARG A 3 7.96 27.24 16.63
N LYS A 4 6.64 27.07 16.46
CA LYS A 4 5.93 25.86 16.91
C LYS A 4 6.57 24.65 16.24
N GLN A 5 7.18 23.75 17.02
CA GLN A 5 7.66 22.46 16.54
C GLN A 5 6.45 21.65 16.05
N ARG A 6 6.47 21.24 14.78
CA ARG A 6 5.46 20.32 14.24
C ARG A 6 5.71 18.95 14.84
N GLN A 7 4.74 18.39 15.56
CA GLN A 7 4.78 16.98 15.93
C GLN A 7 4.60 16.14 14.67
N THR A 8 5.66 15.41 14.28
CA THR A 8 5.56 14.39 13.26
C THR A 8 4.81 13.20 13.85
N PRO A 9 3.72 12.71 13.24
CA PRO A 9 3.08 11.50 13.71
C PRO A 9 4.08 10.34 13.63
N GLN A 10 4.40 9.76 14.79
CA GLN A 10 5.24 8.57 14.88
C GLN A 10 4.35 7.35 14.65
N PHE A 11 4.65 6.55 13.61
CA PHE A 11 3.99 5.26 13.43
C PHE A 11 4.58 4.26 14.43
N THR A 12 3.80 3.93 15.45
CA THR A 12 4.17 2.98 16.50
C THR A 12 3.32 1.71 16.40
N PHE A 13 3.90 0.55 16.73
CA PHE A 13 3.20 -0.74 16.80
C PHE A 13 2.62 -1.03 18.19
N ASP A 14 2.36 0.03 18.95
CA ASP A 14 1.85 -0.01 20.33
C ASP A 14 0.37 -0.42 20.42
N ARG A 15 -0.37 -0.33 19.30
CA ARG A 15 -1.78 -0.74 19.21
C ARG A 15 -1.94 -2.00 18.37
N ARG A 16 -2.69 -2.97 18.91
CA ARG A 16 -3.13 -4.15 18.15
C ARG A 16 -3.88 -3.70 16.89
N SER A 17 -3.45 -4.22 15.76
CA SER A 17 -4.01 -3.91 14.45
C SER A 17 -3.83 -5.10 13.51
N SER A 18 -4.58 -5.11 12.41
CA SER A 18 -4.48 -6.12 11.36
C SER A 18 -4.42 -5.45 9.99
N GLY A 19 -4.08 -6.23 8.99
CA GLY A 19 -3.99 -5.78 7.61
C GLY A 19 -3.91 -6.94 6.62
N LEU A 20 -3.83 -6.59 5.35
CA LEU A 20 -3.67 -7.55 4.26
C LEU A 20 -2.40 -7.24 3.46
N ILE A 21 -1.84 -8.30 2.88
CA ILE A 21 -0.80 -8.21 1.85
C ILE A 21 -1.44 -8.44 0.48
N LEU A 22 -1.29 -7.47 -0.42
CA LEU A 22 -1.77 -7.55 -1.80
C LEU A 22 -0.98 -6.56 -2.65
N HIS A 23 -0.38 -6.99 -3.75
CA HIS A 23 0.29 -6.05 -4.65
C HIS A 23 -0.73 -5.40 -5.61
N PRO A 24 -0.59 -4.11 -5.99
CA PRO A 24 -1.54 -3.46 -6.90
C PRO A 24 -1.76 -4.21 -8.22
N THR A 25 -0.72 -4.88 -8.74
CA THR A 25 -0.85 -5.69 -9.97
C THR A 25 -1.83 -6.86 -9.84
N SER A 26 -2.15 -7.29 -8.62
CA SER A 26 -3.15 -8.34 -8.33
C SER A 26 -4.58 -7.82 -8.24
N LEU A 27 -4.79 -6.50 -8.25
CA LEU A 27 -6.13 -5.93 -8.34
C LEU A 27 -6.73 -6.19 -9.73
N PRO A 28 -8.07 -6.19 -9.85
CA PRO A 28 -8.71 -6.11 -11.16
C PRO A 28 -8.27 -4.84 -11.89
N GLY A 29 -8.04 -4.94 -13.21
CA GLY A 29 -7.69 -3.79 -14.01
C GLY A 29 -7.98 -4.01 -15.50
N PRO A 30 -8.26 -2.92 -16.24
CA PRO A 30 -8.73 -3.02 -17.62
C PRO A 30 -7.68 -3.51 -18.63
N PHE A 31 -6.40 -3.55 -18.25
CA PHE A 31 -5.28 -3.85 -19.15
C PHE A 31 -4.53 -5.14 -18.78
N GLY A 32 -5.22 -6.10 -18.15
CA GLY A 32 -4.64 -7.39 -17.77
C GLY A 32 -3.76 -7.36 -16.51
N SER A 33 -3.65 -6.20 -15.86
CA SER A 33 -3.04 -6.03 -14.54
C SER A 33 -3.76 -4.91 -13.79
N GLY A 34 -3.78 -4.99 -12.47
CA GLY A 34 -4.25 -3.90 -11.62
C GLY A 34 -3.29 -2.71 -11.62
N ASP A 35 -3.83 -1.54 -11.28
CA ASP A 35 -3.11 -0.27 -11.29
C ASP A 35 -3.45 0.58 -10.04
N LEU A 36 -2.93 1.80 -10.00
CA LEU A 36 -3.23 2.79 -8.94
C LEU A 36 -4.46 3.66 -9.27
N GLY A 37 -5.43 3.08 -9.98
CA GLY A 37 -6.70 3.71 -10.36
C GLY A 37 -7.85 3.36 -9.43
N ARG A 38 -9.07 3.29 -9.98
CA ARG A 38 -10.33 3.14 -9.23
C ARG A 38 -10.34 1.94 -8.28
N GLU A 39 -9.83 0.79 -8.72
CA GLU A 39 -9.87 -0.43 -7.92
C GLU A 39 -8.91 -0.37 -6.72
N ALA A 40 -7.83 0.41 -6.80
CA ALA A 40 -6.94 0.66 -5.66
C ALA A 40 -7.64 1.48 -4.57
N TYR A 41 -8.41 2.51 -4.95
CA TYR A 41 -9.25 3.26 -4.00
C TYR A 41 -10.34 2.37 -3.40
N ALA A 42 -11.04 1.59 -4.23
CA ALA A 42 -12.06 0.66 -3.75
C ALA A 42 -11.49 -0.38 -2.76
N PHE A 43 -10.26 -0.85 -2.99
CA PHE A 43 -9.57 -1.74 -2.06
C PHE A 43 -9.19 -1.04 -0.74
N ALA A 44 -8.72 0.20 -0.80
CA ALA A 44 -8.44 1.00 0.40
C ALA A 44 -9.72 1.26 1.22
N ASP A 45 -10.83 1.58 0.55
CA ASP A 45 -12.14 1.75 1.18
C ASP A 45 -12.65 0.44 1.82
N PHE A 46 -12.44 -0.69 1.14
CA PHE A 46 -12.73 -2.01 1.69
C PHE A 46 -11.91 -2.30 2.95
N LEU A 47 -10.60 -2.03 2.94
CA LEU A 47 -9.74 -2.20 4.10
C LEU A 47 -10.22 -1.34 5.28
N ALA A 48 -10.54 -0.07 5.02
CA ALA A 48 -11.06 0.85 6.02
C ALA A 48 -12.39 0.35 6.62
N ALA A 49 -13.33 -0.08 5.76
CA ALA A 49 -14.62 -0.62 6.19
C ALA A 49 -14.47 -1.93 7.00
N ALA A 50 -13.46 -2.75 6.67
CA ALA A 50 -13.13 -3.97 7.38
C ALA A 50 -12.27 -3.75 8.65
N GLY A 51 -12.01 -2.50 9.04
CA GLY A 51 -11.20 -2.15 10.22
C GLY A 51 -9.71 -2.45 10.08
N GLN A 52 -9.24 -2.77 8.86
CA GLN A 52 -7.84 -3.02 8.57
C GLN A 52 -7.06 -1.71 8.60
N ARG A 53 -5.86 -1.74 9.18
CA ARG A 53 -5.02 -0.55 9.37
C ARG A 53 -3.78 -0.56 8.48
N TRP A 54 -3.46 -1.71 7.91
CA TRP A 54 -2.28 -1.92 7.11
C TRP A 54 -2.62 -2.54 5.75
N TRP A 55 -2.02 -1.98 4.72
CA TRP A 55 -1.92 -2.59 3.40
C TRP A 55 -0.44 -2.75 3.09
N GLN A 56 0.04 -3.99 3.11
CA GLN A 56 1.41 -4.31 2.71
C GLN A 56 1.46 -4.65 1.22
N MET A 57 2.51 -4.19 0.55
CA MET A 57 2.78 -4.43 -0.87
C MET A 57 4.20 -4.95 -1.07
N LEU A 58 4.44 -5.55 -2.23
CA LEU A 58 5.79 -5.86 -2.76
C LEU A 58 6.47 -4.56 -3.26
N PRO A 59 7.77 -4.58 -3.62
CA PRO A 59 8.44 -3.40 -4.18
C PRO A 59 7.77 -2.88 -5.47
N VAL A 60 7.73 -1.56 -5.63
CA VAL A 60 7.00 -0.86 -6.72
C VAL A 60 7.89 -0.38 -7.88
N GLY A 61 9.14 -0.86 -7.94
CA GLY A 61 10.03 -0.58 -9.06
C GLY A 61 9.62 -1.35 -10.33
N PRO A 62 10.23 -1.03 -11.48
CA PRO A 62 10.06 -1.85 -12.68
C PRO A 62 10.44 -3.32 -12.37
N PRO A 63 9.58 -4.30 -12.66
CA PRO A 63 9.90 -5.69 -12.40
C PRO A 63 11.05 -6.16 -13.29
N GLY A 64 11.91 -7.02 -12.73
CA GLY A 64 13.04 -7.61 -13.44
C GLY A 64 12.71 -8.94 -14.10
N GLU A 65 13.73 -9.79 -14.21
CA GLU A 65 13.60 -11.14 -14.76
C GLU A 65 12.43 -11.92 -14.12
N GLY A 66 11.65 -12.62 -14.95
CA GLY A 66 10.51 -13.42 -14.50
C GLY A 66 9.35 -12.60 -13.91
N ASN A 67 9.28 -11.29 -14.17
CA ASN A 67 8.35 -10.35 -13.54
C ASN A 67 8.53 -10.23 -12.02
N SER A 68 9.75 -10.51 -11.52
CA SER A 68 10.07 -10.40 -10.10
C SER A 68 10.11 -8.93 -9.66
N PRO A 69 9.33 -8.51 -8.64
CA PRO A 69 9.42 -7.17 -8.09
C PRO A 69 10.70 -6.95 -7.25
N TYR A 70 11.48 -8.01 -7.01
CA TYR A 70 12.73 -7.95 -6.24
C TYR A 70 13.99 -7.88 -7.11
N SER A 71 13.83 -7.89 -8.43
CA SER A 71 14.94 -7.94 -9.39
C SER A 71 15.03 -6.67 -10.25
N ALA A 72 14.57 -5.52 -9.72
CA ALA A 72 14.65 -4.24 -10.42
C ALA A 72 16.12 -3.86 -10.73
N PRO A 73 16.38 -3.25 -11.90
CA PRO A 73 17.72 -2.82 -12.31
C PRO A 73 18.26 -1.62 -11.50
#